data_AF-A0A2A7APQ5-F1
#
_entry.id   AF-A0A2A7APQ5-F1
#
_cell.length_a   1.000
_cell.length_b   1.000
_cell.length_c   1.000
_cell.angle_alpha   90.00
_cell.angle_beta   90.00
_cell.angle_gamma   90.00
#
_symmetry.space_group_name_H-M   'P 1'
#
loop_
_entity.id
_entity.type
_entity.pdbx_description
1 polymer ?
#
loop_
_entity_poly.entity_id
_entity_poly.type
_entity_poly.pdbx_seq_one_letter_code
_entity_poly.pdbx_strand_id
1 'polypeptide(L)'
;MNRNCRRKTEKVYVKVTSDFDATGYMQPRQITWGDGRTYPIEQVRDFRPANTIADLPGDCYTVMVKGQEKHLFFERSDPRFPSRFGRWFVEVETK
;
A
#
# COMPACT_ATOMS: atom_id res chain seq x y z
N MET A 1 32.16 -4.23 -7.37
CA MET A 1 31.49 -3.26 -6.49
C MET A 1 30.31 -2.66 -7.25
N ASN A 2 29.14 -3.33 -7.24
CA ASN A 2 27.96 -2.83 -7.95
C ASN A 2 27.22 -1.86 -7.05
N ARG A 3 27.38 -0.56 -7.32
CA ARG A 3 26.53 0.49 -6.76
C ARG A 3 25.14 0.30 -7.33
N ASN A 4 24.27 -0.37 -6.57
CA ASN A 4 22.82 -0.26 -6.77
C ASN A 4 22.49 1.23 -6.63
N CYS A 5 22.26 1.92 -7.76
CA CYS A 5 21.56 3.20 -7.77
C CYS A 5 20.12 2.91 -7.30
N ARG A 6 19.95 2.80 -5.99
CA ARG A 6 18.64 2.68 -5.35
C ARG A 6 17.92 3.96 -5.69
N ARG A 7 16.90 3.89 -6.56
CA ARG A 7 15.98 5.01 -6.77
C ARG A 7 15.47 5.40 -5.38
N LYS A 8 15.66 6.65 -5.01
CA LYS A 8 15.15 7.16 -3.74
C LYS A 8 13.63 7.17 -3.88
N THR A 9 12.95 6.34 -3.12
CA THR A 9 11.49 6.32 -3.02
C THR A 9 11.09 6.91 -1.68
N GLU A 10 9.98 7.64 -1.67
CA GLU A 10 9.36 8.16 -0.46
C GLU A 10 8.03 7.43 -0.21
N LYS A 11 7.76 7.11 1.05
CA LYS A 11 6.46 6.59 1.48
C LYS A 11 5.45 7.72 1.54
N VAL A 12 4.43 7.68 0.69
CA VAL A 12 3.29 8.59 0.76
C VAL A 12 2.12 7.84 1.38
N TYR A 13 1.77 8.21 2.61
CA TYR A 13 0.62 7.65 3.31
C TYR A 13 -0.68 8.17 2.70
N VAL A 14 -1.62 7.25 2.45
CA VAL A 14 -2.90 7.54 1.79
C VAL A 14 -4.05 7.01 2.61
N LYS A 15 -5.21 7.66 2.51
CA LYS A 15 -6.45 7.11 3.07
C LYS A 15 -6.94 6.00 2.14
N VAL A 16 -7.31 4.86 2.71
CA VAL A 16 -7.89 3.75 1.95
C VAL A 16 -9.19 3.32 2.62
N THR A 17 -10.23 3.15 1.81
CA THR A 17 -11.45 2.45 2.26
C THR A 17 -11.25 0.97 1.98
N SER A 18 -11.36 0.15 3.01
CA SER A 18 -11.16 -1.29 2.93
C SER A 18 -12.32 -2.03 3.58
N ASP A 19 -12.75 -3.10 2.93
CA ASP A 19 -13.73 -4.02 3.50
C ASP A 19 -12.98 -5.14 4.21
N PHE A 20 -13.49 -5.55 5.37
CA PHE A 20 -13.03 -6.75 6.06
C PHE A 20 -14.14 -7.79 5.96
N ASP A 21 -13.81 -8.95 5.40
CA ASP A 21 -14.76 -10.05 5.35
C ASP A 21 -14.72 -10.91 6.63
N ALA A 22 -15.63 -11.88 6.71
CA ALA A 22 -15.74 -12.78 7.87
C ALA A 22 -14.51 -13.69 8.07
N THR A 23 -13.63 -13.83 7.07
CA THR A 23 -12.36 -14.56 7.19
C THR A 23 -11.24 -13.70 7.78
N GLY A 24 -11.48 -12.39 7.87
CA GLY A 24 -10.47 -11.40 8.24
C GLY A 24 -9.63 -10.91 7.07
N TYR A 25 -9.99 -11.26 5.83
CA TYR A 25 -9.31 -10.72 4.66
C TYR A 25 -9.67 -9.24 4.49
N MET A 26 -8.63 -8.40 4.47
CA MET A 26 -8.75 -6.97 4.27
C MET A 26 -8.61 -6.65 2.77
N GLN A 27 -9.71 -6.21 2.15
CA GLN A 27 -9.75 -5.89 0.73
C GLN A 27 -9.82 -4.37 0.52
N PRO A 28 -8.79 -3.74 -0.06
CA PRO A 28 -8.84 -2.32 -0.37
C PRO A 28 -9.78 -2.05 -1.55
N ARG A 29 -10.64 -1.04 -1.42
CA ARG A 29 -11.68 -0.67 -2.40
C ARG A 29 -11.43 0.66 -3.09
N GLN A 30 -10.80 1.59 -2.39
CA GLN A 30 -10.63 2.96 -2.88
C GLN A 30 -9.47 3.66 -2.20
N ILE A 31 -8.69 4.42 -2.97
CA ILE A 31 -7.58 5.25 -2.48
C ILE A 31 -7.99 6.72 -2.54
N THR A 32 -7.80 7.45 -1.44
CA THR A 32 -8.00 8.90 -1.35
C THR A 32 -6.67 9.56 -0.99
N TRP A 33 -6.19 10.43 -1.87
CA TRP A 33 -4.95 11.18 -1.71
C TRP A 33 -5.14 12.40 -0.79
N GLY A 34 -4.03 12.99 -0.33
CA GLY A 34 -4.05 14.14 0.58
C GLY A 34 -4.75 15.39 0.02
N ASP A 35 -4.87 15.50 -1.31
CA ASP A 35 -5.63 16.55 -2.00
C ASP A 35 -7.14 16.28 -2.06
N GLY A 36 -7.61 15.18 -1.47
CA GLY A 36 -9.01 14.75 -1.47
C GLY A 36 -9.44 13.98 -2.72
N ARG A 37 -8.57 13.86 -3.75
CA ARG A 37 -8.89 13.08 -4.94
C ARG A 37 -8.96 11.61 -4.62
N THR A 38 -9.98 10.98 -5.17
CA THR A 38 -10.37 9.64 -4.82
C THR A 38 -10.41 8.77 -6.07
N TYR A 39 -9.82 7.58 -5.98
CA TYR A 39 -9.68 6.64 -7.08
C TYR A 39 -10.18 5.26 -6.65
N PRO A 40 -11.19 4.70 -7.33
CA PRO A 40 -11.63 3.33 -7.05
C PRO A 40 -10.54 2.33 -7.44
N ILE A 41 -10.41 1.27 -6.65
CA ILE A 41 -9.63 0.09 -7.01
C ILE A 41 -10.55 -0.83 -7.80
N GLU A 42 -10.22 -1.00 -9.08
CA GLU A 42 -11.00 -1.80 -10.02
C GLU A 42 -10.86 -3.30 -9.71
N GLN A 43 -9.64 -3.71 -9.36
CA GLN A 43 -9.31 -5.11 -9.06
C GLN A 43 -8.09 -5.18 -8.14
N VAL A 44 -8.11 -6.13 -7.21
CA VAL A 44 -6.90 -6.59 -6.51
C VAL A 44 -6.41 -7.82 -7.26
N ARG A 45 -5.21 -7.74 -7.85
CA ARG A 45 -4.64 -8.82 -8.67
C ARG A 45 -3.82 -9.81 -7.88
N ASP A 46 -3.19 -9.33 -6.81
CA ASP A 46 -2.22 -10.12 -6.06
C ASP A 46 -1.99 -9.51 -4.66
N PHE A 47 -1.61 -10.37 -3.72
CA PHE A 47 -1.33 -10.02 -2.33
C PHE A 47 -0.18 -10.88 -1.82
N ARG A 48 0.90 -10.24 -1.36
CA ARG A 48 2.11 -10.91 -0.88
C ARG A 48 2.88 -10.05 0.11
N PRO A 49 3.80 -10.63 0.91
CA PRO A 49 4.68 -9.85 1.78
C PRO A 49 5.46 -8.79 1.00
N ALA A 50 5.54 -7.56 1.53
CA ALA A 50 6.15 -6.43 0.84
C ALA A 50 7.62 -6.68 0.49
N ASN A 51 8.34 -7.43 1.35
CA ASN A 51 9.75 -7.81 1.18
C ASN A 51 10.04 -8.59 -0.14
N THR A 52 9.02 -9.18 -0.76
CA THR A 52 9.15 -9.89 -2.04
C THR A 52 9.14 -8.97 -3.26
N ILE A 53 8.69 -7.72 -3.08
CA ILE A 53 8.57 -6.70 -4.14
C ILE A 53 9.54 -5.54 -3.89
N ALA A 54 9.62 -5.08 -2.64
CA ALA A 54 10.46 -4.00 -2.18
C ALA A 54 11.14 -4.41 -0.87
N ASP A 55 12.33 -3.91 -0.56
CA ASP A 55 13.02 -4.15 0.72
C ASP A 55 12.34 -3.36 1.87
N LEU A 56 11.07 -3.66 2.11
CA LEU A 56 10.16 -3.01 3.03
C LEU A 56 9.41 -4.04 3.89
N PRO A 57 9.13 -3.72 5.16
CA PRO A 57 8.27 -4.55 5.99
C PRO A 57 6.78 -4.39 5.61
N GLY A 58 5.96 -5.34 6.04
CA GLY A 58 4.50 -5.30 5.85
C GLY A 58 4.04 -6.10 4.64
N ASP A 59 2.88 -5.73 4.12
CA ASP A 59 2.19 -6.42 3.03
C ASP A 59 2.10 -5.53 1.78
N CYS A 60 2.05 -6.14 0.60
CA CYS A 60 1.88 -5.46 -0.68
C CYS A 60 0.67 -6.02 -1.41
N TYR A 61 -0.23 -5.13 -1.80
CA TYR A 61 -1.34 -5.40 -2.69
C TYR A 61 -1.02 -4.85 -4.07
N THR A 62 -1.11 -5.69 -5.09
CA THR A 62 -1.05 -5.25 -6.48
C THR A 62 -2.46 -4.96 -6.95
N VAL A 63 -2.74 -3.69 -7.21
CA VAL A 63 -4.09 -3.18 -7.49
C VAL A 63 -4.17 -2.51 -8.86
N MET A 64 -5.35 -2.58 -9.47
CA MET A 64 -5.67 -1.88 -10.70
C MET A 64 -6.43 -0.59 -10.39
N VAL A 65 -5.89 0.54 -10.84
CA VAL A 65 -6.49 1.86 -10.69
C VAL A 65 -6.38 2.60 -12.02
N LYS A 66 -7.51 3.00 -12.60
CA LYS A 66 -7.58 3.62 -13.94
C LYS A 66 -6.91 2.76 -15.02
N GLY A 67 -7.13 1.45 -14.99
CA GLY A 67 -6.50 0.50 -15.91
C GLY A 67 -4.98 0.35 -15.76
N GLN A 68 -4.36 0.94 -14.73
CA GLN A 68 -2.93 0.81 -14.45
C GLN A 68 -2.68 -0.03 -13.20
N GLU A 69 -1.69 -0.90 -13.27
CA GLU A 69 -1.21 -1.64 -12.11
C GLU A 69 -0.39 -0.75 -11.18
N LYS A 70 -0.66 -0.83 -9.88
CA LYS A 70 0.00 -0.07 -8.82
C LYS A 70 0.24 -0.98 -7.61
N HIS A 71 1.31 -0.70 -6.88
CA HIS A 71 1.55 -1.32 -5.58
C HIS A 71 1.02 -0.43 -4.45
N LEU A 72 0.19 -1.04 -3.61
CA LEU A 72 -0.39 -0.43 -2.42
C LEU A 72 0.10 -1.22 -1.21
N PHE A 73 0.87 -0.58 -0.34
CA PHE A 73 1.52 -1.23 0.78
C PHE A 73 0.75 -0.99 2.08
N PHE A 74 0.78 -1.97 2.96
CA PHE A 74 0.22 -1.89 4.30
C PHE A 74 1.27 -2.24 5.35
N GLU A 75 1.48 -1.35 6.32
CA GLU A 75 2.34 -1.62 7.48
C GLU A 75 1.51 -1.61 8.76
N ARG A 76 1.75 -2.61 9.63
CA ARG A 76 1.17 -2.62 10.97
C ARG A 76 1.82 -1.55 11.84
N SER A 77 1.02 -0.91 12.67
CA SER A 77 1.49 0.08 13.64
C SER A 77 1.94 -0.59 14.94
N ASP A 78 2.49 0.20 15.86
CA ASP A 78 2.99 -0.29 17.15
C ASP A 78 1.84 -0.98 17.93
N PRO A 79 2.01 -2.26 18.33
CA PRO A 79 0.99 -3.04 19.01
C PRO A 79 0.55 -2.44 20.36
N ARG A 80 1.32 -1.50 20.94
CA ARG A 80 0.94 -0.77 22.16
C ARG A 80 -0.26 0.14 21.97
N PHE A 81 -0.59 0.51 20.73
CA PHE A 81 -1.73 1.37 20.41
C PHE A 81 -2.77 0.59 19.59
N PRO A 82 -3.62 -0.23 20.22
CA PRO A 82 -4.51 -1.16 19.52
C PRO A 82 -5.53 -0.47 18.61
N SER A 83 -5.88 0.81 18.87
CA SER A 83 -6.74 1.61 18.01
C SER A 83 -6.05 2.08 16.72
N ARG A 84 -4.72 2.01 16.64
CA ARG A 84 -3.93 2.30 15.45
C ARG A 84 -3.46 0.97 14.88
N PHE A 85 -4.32 0.31 14.09
CA PHE A 85 -4.03 -1.02 13.56
C PHE A 85 -2.89 -1.02 12.54
N GLY A 86 -2.91 -0.08 11.59
CA GLY A 86 -1.90 0.01 10.54
C GLY A 86 -2.16 1.19 9.61
N ARG A 87 -1.25 1.36 8.64
CA ARG A 87 -1.27 2.47 7.69
C ARG A 87 -1.02 1.97 6.29
N TRP A 88 -1.76 2.55 5.35
CA TRP A 88 -1.57 2.35 3.92
C TRP A 88 -0.62 3.39 3.36
N PHE A 89 0.25 2.98 2.44
CA PHE A 89 1.12 3.89 1.72
C PHE A 89 1.40 3.39 0.31
N VAL A 90 1.84 4.32 -0.54
CA VAL A 90 2.42 4.03 -1.85
C VAL A 90 3.86 4.55 -1.88
N GLU A 91 4.69 3.98 -2.74
CA GLU A 91 6.01 4.52 -3.01
C GLU A 91 5.96 5.49 -4.19
N VAL A 92 6.52 6.68 -4.01
CA VAL A 92 6.73 7.66 -5.09
C VAL A 92 8.22 7.86 -5.29
N GLU A 93 8.66 7.92 -6.54
CA GLU A 93 10.05 8.25 -6.85
C GLU A 93 10.33 9.71 -6.47
N THR A 94 11.34 9.94 -5.65
CA THR A 94 11.83 11.28 -5.34
C THR A 94 12.63 11.78 -6.53
N LYS A 95 12.30 12.98 -7.05
CA LYS A 95 13.07 13.66 -8.10
C LYS A 95 14.43 14.12 -7.60
#